data_AF-A0A5S3YM21-F1
#
_entry.id   AF-A0A5S3YM21-F1
#
_cell.length_a   1.000
_cell.length_b   1.000
_cell.length_c   1.000
_cell.angle_alpha   90.00
_cell.angle_beta   90.00
_cell.angle_gamma   90.00
#
_symmetry.space_group_name_H-M   'P 1'
#
loop_
_entity.id
_entity.type
_entity.pdbx_description
1 polymer ?
#
loop_
_entity_poly.entity_id
_entity_poly.type
_entity_poly.pdbx_seq_one_letter_code
_entity_poly.pdbx_strand_id
1 'polypeptide(L)'
;WVGKEDSGAENVDWEQPWEQGEGAIPESITTHLGWEANTTVYFCMSRDQVIETNFAVFERCWQNFMFLCDGSLLVGKKRTAVVQFMENGEARLGEKPKG
;
A
#
# COMPACT_ATOMS: atom_id res chain seq x y z
N TRP A 1 -8.50 10.32 -3.64
CA TRP A 1 -9.23 9.25 -2.93
C TRP A 1 -8.74 9.11 -1.51
N VAL A 2 -7.43 9.09 -1.33
CA VAL A 2 -6.80 9.13 -0.01
C VAL A 2 -6.46 10.58 0.44
N GLY A 3 -6.90 11.59 -0.32
CA GLY A 3 -6.76 13.02 -0.01
C GLY A 3 -8.07 13.76 0.32
N LYS A 4 -9.18 13.06 0.59
CA LYS A 4 -10.39 13.68 1.15
C LYS A 4 -10.48 13.31 2.63
N GLU A 5 -10.69 14.29 3.49
CA GLU A 5 -10.75 14.15 4.96
C GLU A 5 -11.92 13.27 5.46
N ASP A 6 -12.84 12.85 4.58
CA ASP A 6 -14.10 12.17 4.91
C ASP A 6 -14.23 10.78 4.26
N SER A 7 -13.14 10.01 4.27
CA SER A 7 -13.23 8.56 4.08
C SER A 7 -12.62 7.94 5.33
N GLY A 8 -13.32 7.01 5.98
CA GLY A 8 -12.96 6.35 7.25
C GLY A 8 -11.65 5.55 7.16
N ALA A 9 -10.58 6.27 6.88
CA ALA A 9 -9.29 5.79 6.50
C ALA A 9 -8.46 5.69 7.77
N GLU A 10 -8.03 4.47 8.05
CA GLU A 10 -7.14 4.18 9.15
C GLU A 10 -5.70 4.48 8.71
N ASN A 11 -4.95 5.16 9.56
CA ASN A 11 -3.53 5.39 9.36
C ASN A 11 -2.75 4.30 10.12
N VAL A 12 -1.77 3.72 9.45
CA VAL A 12 -0.88 2.70 9.99
C VAL A 12 0.55 3.22 9.89
N ASP A 13 1.28 3.17 10.98
CA ASP A 13 2.74 3.40 10.96
C ASP A 13 3.43 2.16 10.38
N TRP A 14 4.00 2.29 9.18
CA TRP A 14 4.73 1.22 8.51
C TRP A 14 6.25 1.36 8.67
N GLU A 15 6.73 2.55 9.00
CA GLU A 15 8.15 2.85 9.12
C GLU A 15 8.69 2.32 10.45
N GLN A 16 7.97 2.50 11.56
CA GLN A 16 8.43 2.05 12.88
C GLN A 16 8.71 0.53 12.92
N PRO A 17 7.84 -0.38 12.43
CA PRO A 17 8.15 -1.82 12.39
C PRO A 17 9.36 -2.14 11.51
N TRP A 18 9.54 -1.41 10.41
CA TRP A 18 10.71 -1.57 9.54
C TRP A 18 12.01 -1.17 10.25
N GLU A 19 12.02 -0.03 10.94
CA GLU A 19 13.16 0.44 11.72
C GLU A 19 13.53 -0.51 12.87
N GLN A 20 12.54 -1.22 13.42
CA GLN A 20 12.72 -2.26 14.42
C GLN A 20 13.27 -3.58 13.85
N GLY A 21 13.47 -3.64 12.52
CA GLY A 21 14.02 -4.81 11.82
C GLY A 21 12.98 -5.86 11.47
N GLU A 22 11.68 -5.53 11.51
CA GLU A 22 10.66 -6.45 11.03
C GLU A 22 10.77 -6.64 9.52
N GLY A 23 10.81 -7.90 9.08
CA GLY A 23 10.97 -8.26 7.68
C GLY A 23 9.66 -8.21 6.88
N ALA A 24 8.51 -8.19 7.55
CA ALA A 24 7.20 -8.19 6.93
C ALA A 24 6.58 -6.79 6.98
N ILE A 25 5.77 -6.46 5.97
CA ILE A 25 4.93 -5.26 6.01
C ILE A 25 3.88 -5.39 7.14
N PRO A 26 3.47 -4.29 7.80
CA PRO A 26 2.51 -4.36 8.90
C PRO A 26 1.26 -5.20 8.59
N GLU A 27 0.85 -6.04 9.56
CA GLU A 27 -0.28 -6.95 9.42
C GLU A 27 -1.62 -6.22 9.20
N SER A 28 -1.78 -5.01 9.72
CA SER A 28 -2.97 -4.18 9.48
C SER A 28 -3.14 -3.84 8.00
N ILE A 29 -2.03 -3.62 7.27
CA ILE A 29 -2.04 -3.38 5.83
C ILE A 29 -2.49 -4.65 5.09
N THR A 30 -1.89 -5.81 5.38
CA THR A 30 -2.22 -7.06 4.68
C THR A 30 -3.65 -7.51 5.00
N THR A 31 -4.10 -7.34 6.23
CA THR A 31 -5.47 -7.64 6.68
C THR A 31 -6.50 -6.77 5.99
N HIS A 32 -6.25 -5.45 5.91
CA HIS A 32 -7.14 -4.53 5.18
C HIS A 32 -7.24 -4.86 3.70
N LEU A 33 -6.11 -5.19 3.07
CA LEU A 33 -6.08 -5.57 1.67
C LEU A 33 -6.85 -6.89 1.44
N GLY A 34 -6.59 -7.91 2.25
CA GLY A 34 -7.22 -9.23 2.14
C GLY A 34 -7.00 -9.87 0.77
N TRP A 35 -5.86 -9.60 0.13
CA TRP A 35 -5.58 -10.08 -1.23
C TRP A 35 -4.89 -11.43 -1.24
N GLU A 36 -5.23 -12.23 -2.24
CA GLU A 36 -4.53 -13.48 -2.53
C GLU A 36 -3.15 -13.19 -3.14
N ALA A 37 -2.19 -14.07 -2.88
CA ALA A 37 -0.80 -13.98 -3.32
C ALA A 37 -0.62 -13.74 -4.85
N ASN A 38 -1.53 -14.29 -5.66
CA ASN A 38 -1.53 -14.17 -7.13
C ASN A 38 -2.23 -12.89 -7.65
N THR A 39 -2.78 -12.05 -6.77
CA THR A 39 -3.46 -10.82 -7.15
C THR A 39 -2.48 -9.91 -7.89
N THR A 40 -2.81 -9.48 -9.11
CA THR A 40 -2.05 -8.44 -9.82
C THR A 40 -2.16 -7.13 -9.05
N VAL A 41 -1.03 -6.53 -8.72
CA VAL A 41 -0.93 -5.26 -8.01
C VAL A 41 -0.18 -4.23 -8.84
N TYR A 42 -0.56 -2.97 -8.64
CA TYR A 42 0.06 -1.80 -9.23
C TYR A 42 0.58 -0.92 -8.10
N PHE A 43 1.88 -0.67 -8.09
CA PHE A 43 2.51 0.30 -7.21
C PHE A 43 2.78 1.58 -8.00
N CYS A 44 1.95 2.59 -7.78
CA CYS A 44 1.94 3.84 -8.52
C CYS A 44 2.73 4.89 -7.74
N MET A 45 3.96 5.19 -8.17
CA MET A 45 4.80 6.25 -7.58
C MET A 45 4.43 7.62 -8.18
N SER A 46 4.11 7.65 -9.47
CA SER A 46 3.59 8.82 -10.17
C SER A 46 2.66 8.38 -11.30
N ARG A 47 2.13 9.33 -12.08
CA ARG A 47 1.27 9.02 -13.23
C ARG A 47 1.98 8.20 -14.30
N ASP A 48 3.28 8.40 -14.45
CA ASP A 48 4.09 7.79 -15.52
C ASP A 48 4.99 6.67 -14.99
N GLN A 49 5.08 6.49 -13.67
CA GLN A 49 5.90 5.46 -13.03
C GLN A 49 5.02 4.53 -12.21
N VAL A 50 4.74 3.37 -12.80
CA VAL A 50 3.93 2.31 -12.21
C VAL A 50 4.67 0.99 -12.34
N ILE A 51 4.79 0.26 -11.23
CA ILE A 51 5.30 -1.11 -11.21
C ILE A 51 4.09 -2.06 -11.18
N GLU A 52 3.99 -2.94 -12.18
CA GLU A 52 3.03 -4.05 -12.18
C GLU A 52 3.72 -5.34 -11.72
N THR A 53 3.12 -6.02 -10.73
CA THR A 53 3.60 -7.30 -10.22
C THR A 53 2.45 -8.10 -9.60
N ASN A 54 2.74 -9.20 -8.89
CA ASN A 54 1.77 -9.88 -8.04
C ASN A 54 1.99 -9.54 -6.55
N PHE A 55 0.94 -9.74 -5.75
CA PHE A 55 0.97 -9.36 -4.34
C PHE A 55 2.06 -10.09 -3.55
N ALA A 56 2.30 -11.38 -3.82
CA ALA A 56 3.37 -12.15 -3.17
C ALA A 56 4.77 -11.56 -3.41
N VAL A 57 5.03 -11.04 -4.61
CA VAL A 57 6.29 -10.35 -4.95
C VAL A 57 6.36 -9.02 -4.23
N PHE A 58 5.26 -8.26 -4.18
CA PHE A 58 5.21 -7.03 -3.40
C PHE A 58 5.53 -7.29 -1.92
N GLU A 59 4.83 -8.22 -1.27
CA GLU A 59 5.04 -8.55 0.15
C GLU A 59 6.47 -8.99 0.45
N ARG A 60 7.07 -9.81 -0.42
CA ARG A 60 8.46 -10.25 -0.23
C ARG A 60 9.48 -9.12 -0.43
N CYS A 61 9.15 -8.14 -1.27
CA CYS A 61 10.07 -7.07 -1.67
C CYS A 61 9.68 -5.69 -1.13
N TRP A 62 8.73 -5.62 -0.20
CA TRP A 62 8.04 -4.39 0.19
C TRP A 62 9.00 -3.27 0.63
N GLN A 63 10.06 -3.61 1.37
CA GLN A 63 11.09 -2.66 1.80
C GLN A 63 11.76 -1.96 0.61
N ASN A 64 11.95 -2.65 -0.53
CA ASN A 64 12.51 -2.04 -1.74
C ASN A 64 11.54 -1.01 -2.35
N PHE A 65 10.23 -1.23 -2.24
CA PHE A 65 9.23 -0.27 -2.67
C PHE A 65 9.16 0.95 -1.75
N MET A 66 9.49 0.78 -0.46
CA MET A 66 9.45 1.89 0.50
C MET A 66 10.46 2.99 0.21
N PHE A 67 11.59 2.68 -0.45
CA PHE A 67 12.49 3.71 -0.97
C PHE A 67 11.87 4.63 -2.04
N LEU A 68 10.73 4.23 -2.60
CA LEU A 68 10.01 4.93 -3.65
C LEU A 68 8.61 5.39 -3.18
N CYS A 69 8.35 5.35 -1.87
CA CYS A 69 6.99 5.40 -1.35
C CYS A 69 6.34 6.77 -1.30
N ASP A 70 7.09 7.85 -1.54
CA ASP A 70 6.62 9.23 -1.45
C ASP A 70 5.28 9.41 -2.21
N GLY A 71 4.20 9.50 -1.44
CA GLY A 71 2.83 9.65 -1.92
C GLY A 71 2.28 8.48 -2.75
N SER A 72 3.00 7.36 -2.81
CA SER A 72 2.72 6.21 -3.68
C SER A 72 1.43 5.48 -3.32
N LEU A 73 0.79 4.87 -4.32
CA LEU A 73 -0.47 4.15 -4.15
C LEU A 73 -0.32 2.68 -4.55
N LEU A 74 -0.72 1.77 -3.66
CA LEU A 74 -0.84 0.34 -3.94
C LEU A 74 -2.29 -0.01 -4.28
N VAL A 75 -2.49 -0.59 -5.46
CA VAL A 75 -3.81 -0.93 -5.99
C VAL A 75 -3.86 -2.36 -6.51
N GLY A 76 -4.84 -3.14 -6.06
CA GLY A 76 -5.12 -4.47 -6.58
C GLY A 76 -6.05 -4.45 -7.79
N LYS A 77 -5.73 -5.24 -8.81
CA LYS A 77 -6.57 -5.43 -9.99
C LYS A 77 -7.93 -6.01 -9.56
N LYS A 78 -9.02 -5.33 -9.90
CA LYS A 78 -10.41 -5.69 -9.50
C LYS A 78 -10.66 -5.75 -7.97
N ARG A 79 -9.78 -5.19 -7.14
CA ARG A 79 -9.98 -5.08 -5.68
C ARG A 79 -10.48 -3.69 -5.32
N THR A 80 -11.22 -3.52 -4.23
CA THR A 80 -11.69 -2.20 -3.77
C THR A 80 -10.72 -1.57 -2.79
N ALA A 81 -10.15 -2.34 -1.86
CA ALA A 81 -9.13 -1.86 -0.94
C ALA A 81 -7.94 -1.22 -1.68
N VAL A 82 -7.36 -0.19 -1.08
CA VAL A 82 -6.15 0.51 -1.53
C VAL A 82 -5.36 1.00 -0.32
N VAL A 83 -4.08 1.25 -0.52
CA VAL A 83 -3.18 1.80 0.49
C VAL A 83 -2.39 2.94 -0.16
N GLN A 84 -2.34 4.10 0.48
CA GLN A 84 -1.40 5.17 0.10
C GLN A 84 -0.28 5.22 1.13
N PHE A 85 0.97 5.18 0.69
CA PHE A 85 2.11 5.43 1.56
C PHE A 85 2.46 6.92 1.52
N MET A 86 2.69 7.49 2.69
CA MET A 86 2.92 8.90 2.91
C MET A 86 4.40 9.13 3.23
N GLU A 87 4.91 10.33 2.94
CA GLU A 87 6.31 10.71 3.21
C GLU A 87 6.70 10.65 4.70
N ASN A 88 5.73 10.67 5.61
CA ASN A 88 5.93 10.72 7.06
C ASN A 88 6.01 9.33 7.73
N GLY A 89 6.19 8.26 6.96
CA GLY A 89 6.25 6.90 7.52
C GLY A 89 4.88 6.27 7.79
N GLU A 90 3.78 6.95 7.45
CA GLU A 90 2.42 6.43 7.60
C GLU A 90 1.86 5.87 6.28
N ALA A 91 0.93 4.93 6.41
CA ALA A 91 0.15 4.36 5.32
C ALA A 91 -1.32 4.58 5.62
N ARG A 92 -2.03 5.19 4.68
CA ARG A 92 -3.46 5.44 4.79
C ARG A 92 -4.23 4.36 4.05
N LEU A 93 -5.01 3.60 4.82
CA LEU A 93 -5.88 2.53 4.35
C LEU A 93 -7.16 3.11 3.79
N GLY A 94 -7.60 2.66 2.61
CA GLY A 94 -8.84 3.17 2.02
C GLY A 94 -9.50 2.21 1.05
N GLU A 95 -10.59 2.68 0.45
CA GLU A 95 -11.31 1.98 -0.60
C GLU A 95 -11.41 2.85 -1.86
N LYS A 96 -11.35 2.20 -3.03
CA LYS A 96 -11.73 2.81 -4.30
C LYS A 96 -13.22 3.15 -4.27
N PRO A 97 -13.61 4.31 -4.81
CA PRO A 97 -15.01 4.64 -4.99
C PRO A 97 -15.71 3.57 -5.81
N LYS A 98 -16.95 3.28 -5.44
CA LYS A 98 -17.87 2.59 -6.33
C LYS A 98 -18.20 3.56 -7.47
N GLY A 99 -17.71 3.25 -8.67
CA GLY A 99 -18.13 3.93 -9.90
C GLY A 99 -19.57 3.60 -10.26
#